data_AF-A0A0N0ZR05-F1
#
_entry.id   AF-A0A0N0ZR05-F1
#
_cell.length_a   1.000
_cell.length_b   1.000
_cell.length_c   1.000
_cell.angle_alpha   90.00
_cell.angle_beta   90.00
_cell.angle_gamma   90.00
#
_symmetry.space_group_name_H-M   'P 1'
#
loop_
_entity.id
_entity.type
_entity.pdbx_description
1 polymer ?
#
loop_
_entity_poly.entity_id
_entity_poly.type
_entity_poly.pdbx_seq_one_letter_code
_entity_poly.pdbx_strand_id
1 'polypeptide(L)'
;MNLLSPHIALYRLYDLADEIDLSRLATPRLRLSRPRLGAVRFENPPAQVELGVRSVEGISGLLTARLYEFGVASLSFRVHLGEKVPWEAFLEKALALPELPFWEGFFLAELLALEPYLQGALLHPEEKRLSEEFTVYHALGIEGEKAHAPPVDLTPLWMGAKEEFAPEVRREMERYRYSYSTEDLALLGFDRVFILDSEGIWDVADLVEFVHAQLLELSYYDGVLTQELEAVPQVLKHRGLWGYGKLQRLRRRLMARHAEIADVRARMEGALRITEDLFYAKIYRAALELYGAHELERSLEEKLRVLEATYEMVTEEVVHLRSQAVEVGILALIAFEVVRALY
;
A
#
# COMPACT_ATOMS: atom_id res chain seq x y z
N MET A 1 10.47 22.28 28.20
CA MET A 1 9.15 21.62 28.07
C MET A 1 9.37 20.14 27.86
N ASN A 2 8.60 19.28 28.52
CA ASN A 2 8.78 17.83 28.44
C ASN A 2 7.64 17.20 27.66
N LEU A 3 7.97 16.31 26.72
CA LEU A 3 7.03 15.35 26.16
C LEU A 3 6.80 14.21 27.15
N LEU A 4 5.56 13.77 27.25
CA LEU A 4 5.15 12.69 28.13
C LEU A 4 5.18 11.37 27.35
N SER A 5 5.94 10.39 27.84
CA SER A 5 6.06 9.05 27.27
C SER A 5 6.25 9.03 25.72
N PRO A 6 7.18 9.80 25.13
CA PRO A 6 7.37 9.81 23.69
C PRO A 6 7.90 8.48 23.15
N HIS A 7 7.43 8.14 21.96
CA HIS A 7 7.82 6.99 21.16
C HIS A 7 8.20 7.43 19.75
N ILE A 8 9.17 6.73 19.16
CA ILE A 8 9.44 6.78 17.73
C ILE A 8 9.16 5.39 17.18
N ALA A 9 8.26 5.27 16.22
CA ALA A 9 7.96 4.03 15.52
C ALA A 9 8.41 4.14 14.07
N LEU A 10 9.31 3.23 13.68
CA LEU A 10 9.79 3.11 12.31
C LEU A 10 8.94 2.04 11.60
N TYR A 11 8.37 2.38 10.46
CA TYR A 11 7.58 1.47 9.65
C TYR A 11 8.33 1.07 8.38
N ARG A 12 8.23 -0.22 8.03
CA ARG A 12 8.63 -0.75 6.72
C ARG A 12 7.54 -1.67 6.23
N LEU A 13 7.02 -1.39 5.04
CA LEU A 13 5.99 -2.18 4.40
C LEU A 13 6.60 -2.87 3.19
N TYR A 14 6.19 -4.11 2.97
CA TYR A 14 6.69 -4.95 1.90
C TYR A 14 5.52 -5.62 1.18
N ASP A 15 5.58 -5.59 -0.14
CA ASP A 15 4.71 -6.36 -1.00
C ASP A 15 5.22 -7.79 -1.06
N LEU A 16 4.40 -8.76 -0.66
CA LEU A 16 4.82 -10.16 -0.53
C LEU A 16 4.17 -11.10 -1.56
N ALA A 17 2.95 -10.81 -2.00
CA ALA A 17 2.12 -11.71 -2.80
C ALA A 17 0.88 -10.99 -3.33
N ASP A 18 0.19 -11.53 -4.33
CA ASP A 18 -1.12 -11.01 -4.75
C ASP A 18 -2.17 -11.01 -3.60
N GLU A 19 -2.08 -12.01 -2.71
CA GLU A 19 -2.99 -12.14 -1.57
C GLU A 19 -2.31 -12.88 -0.41
N ILE A 20 -2.64 -12.48 0.82
CA ILE A 20 -2.35 -13.22 2.04
C ILE A 20 -3.66 -13.79 2.59
N ASP A 21 -3.83 -15.11 2.52
CA ASP A 21 -4.97 -15.79 3.13
C ASP A 21 -4.86 -15.78 4.65
N LEU A 22 -5.40 -14.72 5.26
CA LEU A 22 -5.39 -14.50 6.71
C LEU A 22 -6.10 -15.62 7.49
N SER A 23 -6.95 -16.45 6.85
CA SER A 23 -7.62 -17.57 7.51
C SER A 23 -6.69 -18.76 7.80
N ARG A 24 -5.57 -18.85 7.06
CA ARG A 24 -4.55 -19.89 7.25
C ARG A 24 -3.53 -19.55 8.33
N LEU A 25 -3.58 -18.33 8.85
CA LEU A 25 -2.71 -17.87 9.92
C LEU A 25 -3.36 -18.15 11.28
N ALA A 26 -2.61 -18.77 12.19
CA ALA A 26 -3.03 -18.99 13.58
C ALA A 26 -2.67 -17.78 14.47
N THR A 27 -2.95 -16.56 14.00
CA THR A 27 -2.54 -15.30 14.65
C THR A 27 -3.75 -14.46 15.09
N PRO A 28 -3.63 -13.67 16.17
CA PRO A 28 -4.70 -12.77 16.57
C PRO A 28 -4.97 -11.71 15.48
N ARG A 29 -6.23 -11.44 15.18
CA ARG A 29 -6.62 -10.35 14.26
C ARG A 29 -6.54 -9.01 14.98
N LEU A 30 -6.05 -7.97 14.30
CA LEU A 30 -6.03 -6.61 14.81
C LEU A 30 -7.43 -6.23 15.30
N ARG A 31 -7.48 -5.72 16.52
CA ARG A 31 -8.63 -4.97 17.02
C ARG A 31 -8.11 -3.57 17.31
N LEU A 32 -8.65 -2.57 16.62
CA LEU A 32 -8.39 -1.17 16.95
C LEU A 32 -8.69 -0.97 18.44
N SER A 33 -7.66 -0.56 19.19
CA SER A 33 -7.71 -0.52 20.65
C SER A 33 -8.61 0.63 21.09
N ARG A 34 -9.85 0.29 21.45
CA ARG A 34 -10.94 1.22 21.73
C ARG A 34 -11.22 2.16 20.56
N PRO A 35 -12.21 1.82 19.72
CA PRO A 35 -12.89 2.83 18.96
C PRO A 35 -13.44 3.82 19.99
N ARG A 36 -12.91 5.03 20.07
CA ARG A 36 -13.79 6.15 20.41
C ARG A 36 -14.81 6.16 19.25
N LEU A 37 -15.92 5.41 19.44
CA LEU A 37 -17.13 5.38 18.59
C LEU A 37 -17.09 4.61 17.25
N GLY A 38 -16.66 3.35 17.21
CA GLY A 38 -16.91 2.44 16.07
C GLY A 38 -16.54 2.97 14.67
N ALA A 39 -15.72 4.01 14.61
CA ALA A 39 -15.65 5.01 13.55
C ALA A 39 -15.03 4.47 12.27
N VAL A 40 -14.02 3.63 12.46
CA VAL A 40 -13.24 2.97 11.43
C VAL A 40 -13.39 1.48 11.66
N ARG A 41 -13.87 0.76 10.65
CA ARG A 41 -13.94 -0.70 10.67
C ARG A 41 -13.29 -1.24 9.41
N PHE A 42 -12.30 -2.10 9.60
CA PHE A 42 -11.81 -2.95 8.53
C PHE A 42 -12.86 -4.02 8.25
N GLU A 43 -13.19 -4.25 6.97
CA GLU A 43 -14.06 -5.36 6.58
C GLU A 43 -13.39 -6.70 6.89
N ASN A 44 -12.13 -6.85 6.47
CA ASN A 44 -11.26 -7.94 6.91
C ASN A 44 -10.08 -7.35 7.71
N PRO A 45 -10.16 -7.32 9.05
CA PRO A 45 -9.12 -6.72 9.87
C PRO A 45 -7.79 -7.46 9.66
N PRO A 46 -6.69 -6.72 9.47
CA PRO A 46 -5.40 -7.32 9.19
C PRO A 46 -4.95 -8.19 10.37
N ALA A 47 -4.20 -9.25 10.08
CA ALA A 47 -3.66 -10.10 11.13
C ALA A 47 -2.48 -9.39 11.81
N GLN A 48 -2.45 -9.37 13.14
CA GLN A 48 -1.37 -8.74 13.90
C GLN A 48 -0.54 -9.81 14.58
N VAL A 49 0.78 -9.70 14.45
CA VAL A 49 1.76 -10.59 15.07
C VAL A 49 2.67 -9.76 15.95
N GLU A 50 2.60 -9.98 17.25
CA GLU A 50 3.57 -9.40 18.19
C GLU A 50 4.87 -10.20 18.10
N LEU A 51 5.89 -9.62 17.48
CA LEU A 51 7.21 -10.24 17.37
C LEU A 51 8.00 -10.08 18.68
N GLY A 52 7.58 -9.18 19.56
CA GLY A 52 8.14 -8.95 20.88
C GLY A 52 9.26 -7.90 20.85
N VAL A 53 9.97 -7.76 21.97
CA VAL A 53 11.07 -6.80 22.06
C VAL A 53 12.26 -7.29 21.23
N ARG A 54 12.80 -6.39 20.40
CA ARG A 54 14.03 -6.59 19.63
C ARG A 54 15.05 -5.54 20.03
N SER A 55 16.32 -5.87 19.82
CA SER A 55 17.41 -4.92 20.00
C SER A 55 18.35 -4.99 18.81
N VAL A 56 18.75 -3.83 18.30
CA VAL A 56 19.69 -3.67 17.19
C VAL A 56 20.59 -2.48 17.48
N GLU A 57 21.91 -2.65 17.36
CA GLU A 57 22.90 -1.59 17.60
C GLU A 57 22.69 -0.81 18.93
N GLY A 58 22.29 -1.51 19.99
CA GLY A 58 22.03 -0.91 21.31
C GLY A 58 20.69 -0.18 21.46
N ILE A 59 19.86 -0.16 20.43
CA ILE A 59 18.49 0.39 20.47
C ILE A 59 17.52 -0.76 20.67
N SER A 60 16.68 -0.66 21.70
CA SER A 60 15.62 -1.64 22.00
C SER A 60 14.24 -1.07 21.74
N GLY A 61 13.35 -1.89 21.20
CA GLY A 61 11.99 -1.50 20.86
C GLY A 61 11.06 -2.70 20.69
N LEU A 62 9.76 -2.45 20.73
CA LEU A 62 8.75 -3.46 20.44
C LEU A 62 8.61 -3.60 18.92
N LEU A 63 8.75 -4.82 18.40
CA LEU A 63 8.50 -5.13 17.01
C LEU A 63 7.14 -5.80 16.84
N THR A 64 6.34 -5.30 15.91
CA THR A 64 5.06 -5.88 15.52
C THR A 64 4.98 -6.01 14.01
N ALA A 65 4.41 -7.10 13.52
CA ALA A 65 4.04 -7.26 12.13
C ALA A 65 2.52 -7.16 11.96
N ARG A 66 2.07 -6.55 10.87
CA ARG A 66 0.67 -6.52 10.47
C ARG A 66 0.56 -6.99 9.03
N LEU A 67 -0.34 -7.93 8.78
CA LEU A 67 -0.51 -8.62 7.50
C LEU A 67 -1.88 -8.25 6.94
N TYR A 68 -1.86 -7.65 5.75
CA TYR A 68 -3.05 -7.25 5.02
C TYR A 68 -3.42 -8.34 4.00
N GLU A 69 -4.71 -8.54 3.78
CA GLU A 69 -5.19 -9.60 2.87
C GLU A 69 -4.75 -9.35 1.42
N PHE A 70 -4.59 -8.10 1.02
CA PHE A 70 -4.10 -7.67 -0.28
C PHE A 70 -2.55 -7.72 -0.34
N GLY A 71 -1.93 -8.78 0.16
CA GLY A 71 -0.51 -9.03 -0.15
C GLY A 71 0.56 -8.35 0.70
N VAL A 72 0.20 -7.32 1.47
CA VAL A 72 1.19 -6.46 2.16
C VAL A 72 1.49 -6.90 3.59
N ALA A 73 2.78 -6.91 3.94
CA ALA A 73 3.25 -7.00 5.33
C ALA A 73 3.88 -5.69 5.80
N SER A 74 3.39 -5.16 6.91
CA SER A 74 3.93 -3.98 7.59
C SER A 74 4.66 -4.40 8.86
N LEU A 75 5.90 -3.95 9.01
CA LEU A 75 6.71 -4.10 10.21
C LEU A 75 6.82 -2.74 10.91
N SER A 76 6.48 -2.69 12.19
CA SER A 76 6.64 -1.52 13.04
C SER A 76 7.61 -1.80 14.17
N PHE A 77 8.69 -1.01 14.26
CA PHE A 77 9.65 -1.05 15.36
C PHE A 77 9.51 0.20 16.23
N ARG A 78 8.94 0.03 17.42
CA ARG A 78 8.57 1.13 18.32
C ARG A 78 9.56 1.25 19.48
N VAL A 79 10.29 2.37 19.49
CA VAL A 79 11.25 2.74 20.52
C VAL A 79 10.60 3.68 21.52
N HIS A 80 10.54 3.28 22.79
CA HIS A 80 10.11 4.15 23.89
C HIS A 80 11.31 4.95 24.41
N LEU A 81 11.19 6.28 24.50
CA LEU A 81 12.31 7.15 24.87
C LEU A 81 12.36 7.51 26.37
N GLY A 82 11.36 7.11 27.14
CA GLY A 82 11.23 7.36 28.58
C GLY A 82 9.95 8.11 28.94
N GLU A 83 9.65 8.21 30.24
CA GLU A 83 8.41 8.81 30.76
C GLU A 83 8.31 10.32 30.54
N LYS A 84 9.43 11.03 30.64
CA LYS A 84 9.50 12.49 30.45
C LYS A 84 10.79 12.82 29.73
N VAL A 85 10.67 13.40 28.54
CA VAL A 85 11.82 13.74 27.69
C VAL A 85 11.75 15.22 27.31
N PRO A 86 12.82 16.00 27.52
CA PRO A 86 12.88 17.39 27.06
C PRO A 86 12.67 17.47 25.54
N TRP A 87 11.90 18.46 25.07
CA TRP A 87 11.57 18.64 23.65
C TRP A 87 12.81 18.60 22.74
N GLU A 88 13.87 19.33 23.07
CA GLU A 88 15.10 19.35 22.25
C GLU A 88 15.77 17.98 22.18
N ALA A 89 15.83 17.24 23.30
CA ALA A 89 16.41 15.89 23.32
C ALA A 89 15.55 14.89 22.54
N PHE A 90 14.23 15.06 22.56
CA PHE A 90 13.33 14.30 21.69
C PHE A 90 13.57 14.63 20.23
N LEU A 91 13.63 15.91 19.88
CA LEU A 91 13.83 16.37 18.50
C LEU A 91 15.14 15.84 17.92
N GLU A 92 16.25 15.93 18.66
CA GLU A 92 17.54 15.36 18.24
C GLU A 92 17.43 13.86 17.93
N LYS A 93 16.78 13.09 18.81
CA LYS A 93 16.56 11.66 18.59
C LYS A 93 15.61 11.37 17.43
N ALA A 94 14.55 12.14 17.30
CA ALA A 94 13.55 11.99 16.24
C ALA A 94 14.14 12.22 14.85
N LEU A 95 15.07 13.18 14.72
CA LEU A 95 15.76 13.44 13.46
C LEU A 95 16.91 12.46 13.19
N ALA A 96 17.60 11.97 14.22
CA ALA A 96 18.76 11.09 14.03
C ALA A 96 18.38 9.61 13.88
N LEU A 97 17.37 9.14 14.61
CA LEU A 97 17.05 7.71 14.68
C LEU A 97 16.65 7.12 13.32
N PRO A 98 15.73 7.70 12.53
CA PRO A 98 15.29 7.12 11.24
C PRO A 98 16.41 7.04 10.20
N GLU A 99 17.42 7.91 10.30
CA GLU A 99 18.50 8.06 9.34
C GLU A 99 19.66 7.06 9.56
N LEU A 100 19.57 6.18 10.56
CA LEU A 100 20.62 5.20 10.84
C LEU A 100 20.66 4.12 9.74
N PRO A 101 21.84 3.77 9.21
CA PRO A 101 21.96 2.98 7.98
C PRO A 101 21.60 1.50 8.12
N PHE A 102 21.46 0.98 9.35
CA PHE A 102 21.21 -0.44 9.59
C PHE A 102 19.73 -0.83 9.51
N TRP A 103 18.81 0.13 9.37
CA TRP A 103 17.36 -0.18 9.38
C TRP A 103 16.94 -1.08 8.24
N GLU A 104 17.44 -0.84 7.02
CA GLU A 104 17.11 -1.65 5.85
C GLU A 104 17.45 -3.13 6.10
N GLY A 105 18.68 -3.40 6.56
CA GLY A 105 19.12 -4.75 6.90
C GLY A 105 18.36 -5.38 8.07
N PHE A 106 18.04 -4.59 9.10
CA PHE A 106 17.28 -5.05 10.26
C PHE A 106 15.86 -5.49 9.88
N PHE A 107 15.10 -4.63 9.19
CA PHE A 107 13.73 -4.94 8.80
C PHE A 107 13.66 -6.08 7.79
N LEU A 108 14.59 -6.14 6.83
CA LEU A 108 14.67 -7.25 5.90
C LEU A 108 14.95 -8.58 6.62
N ALA A 109 15.85 -8.60 7.62
CA ALA A 109 16.13 -9.80 8.39
C ALA A 109 14.91 -10.28 9.20
N GLU A 110 14.16 -9.36 9.83
CA GLU A 110 12.94 -9.70 10.58
C GLU A 110 11.81 -10.16 9.63
N LEU A 111 11.70 -9.59 8.43
CA LEU A 111 10.76 -10.06 7.41
C LEU A 111 11.11 -11.49 6.97
N LEU A 112 12.37 -11.77 6.64
CA LEU A 112 12.83 -13.10 6.24
C LEU A 112 12.62 -14.13 7.35
N ALA A 113 12.74 -13.73 8.61
CA ALA A 113 12.43 -14.59 9.76
C ALA A 113 10.93 -14.90 9.89
N LEU A 114 10.06 -14.02 9.38
CA LEU A 114 8.61 -14.20 9.38
C LEU A 114 8.11 -15.08 8.22
N GLU A 115 8.77 -15.05 7.06
CA GLU A 115 8.35 -15.77 5.84
C GLU A 115 8.02 -17.26 6.02
N PRO A 116 8.79 -18.08 6.78
CA PRO A 116 8.45 -19.48 6.99
C PRO A 116 7.06 -19.70 7.60
N TYR A 117 6.58 -18.74 8.40
CA TYR A 117 5.25 -18.78 9.00
C TYR A 117 4.15 -18.35 8.02
N LEU A 118 4.51 -17.62 6.96
CA LEU A 118 3.58 -17.09 5.95
C LEU A 118 3.44 -18.02 4.73
N GLN A 119 4.39 -18.92 4.48
CA GLN A 119 4.47 -19.70 3.23
C GLN A 119 3.16 -20.39 2.81
N GLY A 120 2.35 -20.88 3.77
CA GLY A 120 1.06 -21.53 3.47
C GLY A 120 -0.10 -20.56 3.21
N ALA A 121 0.07 -19.28 3.54
CA ALA A 121 -0.91 -18.21 3.42
C ALA A 121 -0.66 -17.29 2.22
N LEU A 122 0.57 -17.18 1.71
CA LEU A 122 0.89 -16.38 0.53
C LEU A 122 0.33 -17.03 -0.74
N LEU A 123 -0.53 -16.33 -1.46
CA LEU A 123 -1.10 -16.75 -2.75
C LEU A 123 -0.42 -15.93 -3.86
N HIS A 124 0.24 -16.62 -4.78
CA HIS A 124 1.10 -16.02 -5.82
C HIS A 124 2.14 -15.06 -5.23
N PRO A 125 3.18 -15.59 -4.55
CA PRO A 125 4.22 -14.76 -3.95
C PRO A 125 5.01 -13.96 -4.99
N GLU A 126 5.35 -12.74 -4.62
CA GLU A 126 6.07 -11.81 -5.49
C GLU A 126 7.58 -12.06 -5.52
N GLU A 127 8.15 -12.04 -6.73
CA GLU A 127 9.60 -12.17 -6.93
C GLU A 127 10.32 -10.84 -6.64
N LYS A 128 9.70 -9.71 -6.98
CA LYS A 128 10.25 -8.37 -6.77
C LYS A 128 9.38 -7.61 -5.78
N ARG A 129 9.92 -7.43 -4.58
CA ARG A 129 9.23 -6.73 -3.49
C ARG A 129 9.38 -5.24 -3.67
N LEU A 130 8.25 -4.55 -3.81
CA LEU A 130 8.19 -3.13 -3.55
C LEU A 130 8.21 -2.91 -2.02
N SER A 131 8.65 -1.72 -1.61
CA SER A 131 8.63 -1.35 -0.19
C SER A 131 8.31 0.11 0.01
N GLU A 132 7.59 0.39 1.09
CA GLU A 132 7.28 1.74 1.57
C GLU A 132 7.83 1.93 2.97
N GLU A 133 8.16 3.16 3.32
CA GLU A 133 8.66 3.51 4.64
C GLU A 133 8.11 4.85 5.14
N PHE A 134 7.83 4.90 6.44
CA PHE A 134 7.49 6.14 7.12
C PHE A 134 7.83 6.04 8.61
N THR A 135 7.85 7.18 9.29
CA THR A 135 8.14 7.28 10.72
C THR A 135 6.98 7.93 11.45
N VAL A 136 6.61 7.36 12.61
CA VAL A 136 5.61 7.94 13.50
C VAL A 136 6.28 8.39 14.79
N TYR A 137 6.05 9.65 15.12
CA TYR A 137 6.36 10.26 16.39
C TYR A 137 5.08 10.32 17.22
N HIS A 138 5.06 9.71 18.40
CA HIS A 138 3.88 9.70 19.25
C HIS A 138 4.24 10.09 20.68
N ALA A 139 3.48 10.95 21.33
CA ALA A 139 3.62 11.23 22.76
C ALA A 139 2.26 11.47 23.44
N LEU A 140 2.21 11.28 24.76
CA LEU A 140 1.01 11.50 25.59
C LEU A 140 0.71 12.99 25.86
N GLY A 141 1.13 13.87 24.96
CA GLY A 141 1.07 15.31 25.11
C GLY A 141 2.36 15.95 25.64
N ILE A 142 2.27 17.25 25.89
CA ILE A 142 3.34 18.06 26.45
C ILE A 142 2.93 18.47 27.86
N GLU A 143 3.85 18.31 28.81
CA GLU A 143 3.60 18.60 30.22
C GLU A 143 3.07 20.03 30.44
N GLY A 144 1.83 20.13 30.93
CA GLY A 144 1.19 21.40 31.27
C GLY A 144 0.51 22.13 30.10
N GLU A 145 0.52 21.56 28.90
CA GLU A 145 0.01 22.21 27.68
C GLU A 145 -1.03 21.37 26.96
N LYS A 146 -1.90 22.06 26.21
CA LYS A 146 -2.91 21.40 25.37
C LYS A 146 -2.30 20.93 24.05
N ALA A 147 -2.55 19.68 23.68
CA ALA A 147 -1.94 19.05 22.50
C ALA A 147 -2.29 19.73 21.17
N HIS A 148 -3.52 20.22 21.01
CA HIS A 148 -3.98 20.87 19.77
C HIS A 148 -3.29 22.21 19.44
N ALA A 149 -2.48 22.76 20.35
CA ALA A 149 -1.75 24.01 20.15
C ALA A 149 -0.42 23.98 20.93
N PRO A 150 0.51 23.09 20.55
CA PRO A 150 1.73 22.90 21.31
C PRO A 150 2.63 24.14 21.12
N PRO A 151 3.23 24.69 22.18
CA PRO A 151 4.04 25.91 22.10
C PRO A 151 5.49 25.61 21.66
N VAL A 152 5.65 24.64 20.76
CA VAL A 152 6.93 24.22 20.18
C VAL A 152 6.83 24.18 18.66
N ASP A 153 7.95 24.35 17.98
CA ASP A 153 8.00 24.30 16.53
C ASP A 153 8.00 22.84 16.04
N LEU A 154 6.92 22.44 15.36
CA LEU A 154 6.78 21.10 14.79
C LEU A 154 7.41 20.97 13.38
N THR A 155 7.75 22.10 12.75
CA THR A 155 8.25 22.12 11.37
C THR A 155 9.47 21.24 11.18
N PRO A 156 10.46 21.20 12.09
CA PRO A 156 11.61 20.30 11.96
C PRO A 156 11.22 18.82 11.94
N LEU A 157 10.23 18.40 12.74
CA LEU A 157 9.75 17.01 12.73
C LEU A 157 9.00 16.70 11.44
N TRP A 158 8.19 17.64 10.96
CA TRP A 158 7.41 17.47 9.74
C TRP A 158 8.31 17.38 8.50
N MET A 159 9.37 18.18 8.45
CA MET A 159 10.33 18.24 7.35
C MET A 159 11.47 17.22 7.46
N GLY A 160 11.74 16.71 8.66
CA GLY A 160 12.88 15.81 8.89
C GLY A 160 14.25 16.46 9.01
N ALA A 161 14.30 17.77 9.08
CA ALA A 161 15.56 18.51 9.10
C ALA A 161 15.48 19.68 10.07
N LYS A 162 16.64 20.14 10.56
CA LYS A 162 16.74 21.34 11.39
C LYS A 162 17.29 22.47 10.53
N GLU A 163 16.40 23.27 9.97
CA GLU A 163 16.74 24.38 9.06
C GLU A 163 15.93 25.64 9.37
N GLU A 164 16.32 26.76 8.75
CA GLU A 164 15.52 27.97 8.71
C GLU A 164 14.45 27.85 7.61
N PHE A 165 13.27 27.38 7.99
CA PHE A 165 12.17 27.17 7.04
C PHE A 165 11.50 28.47 6.63
N ALA A 166 11.23 28.60 5.32
CA ALA A 166 10.45 29.70 4.78
C ALA A 166 9.01 29.69 5.36
N PRO A 167 8.35 30.85 5.51
CA PRO A 167 6.97 30.93 6.02
C PRO A 167 5.95 30.09 5.25
N GLU A 168 6.20 29.84 3.97
CA GLU A 168 5.42 28.97 3.08
C GLU A 168 5.32 27.54 3.62
N VAL A 169 6.42 26.98 4.09
CA VAL A 169 6.52 25.61 4.63
C VAL A 169 5.60 25.45 5.84
N ARG A 170 5.57 26.45 6.72
CA ARG A 170 4.70 26.46 7.90
C ARG A 170 3.22 26.55 7.52
N ARG A 171 2.88 27.35 6.50
CA ARG A 171 1.51 27.44 5.98
C ARG A 171 1.05 26.13 5.35
N GLU A 172 1.96 25.43 4.68
CA GLU A 172 1.68 24.13 4.11
C GLU A 172 1.49 23.04 5.17
N MET A 173 2.39 22.98 6.16
CA MET A 173 2.26 22.09 7.31
C MET A 173 0.89 22.22 7.99
N GLU A 174 0.38 23.45 8.12
CA GLU A 174 -0.93 23.71 8.74
C GLU A 174 -2.10 23.09 7.96
N ARG A 175 -1.96 22.82 6.65
CA ARG A 175 -2.99 22.13 5.86
C ARG A 175 -3.19 20.67 6.25
N TYR A 176 -2.13 20.04 6.75
CA TYR A 176 -2.09 18.64 7.15
C TYR A 176 -2.12 18.45 8.67
N ARG A 177 -2.54 19.50 9.39
CA ARG A 177 -2.72 19.53 10.83
C ARG A 177 -4.19 19.24 11.19
N TYR A 178 -4.41 18.26 12.04
CA TYR A 178 -5.74 17.80 12.45
C TYR A 178 -5.84 17.66 13.97
N SER A 179 -6.93 18.13 14.56
CA SER A 179 -7.28 17.92 15.97
C SER A 179 -8.78 17.69 16.08
N TYR A 180 -9.20 16.69 16.85
CA TYR A 180 -10.61 16.45 17.15
C TYR A 180 -11.06 17.20 18.41
N SER A 181 -10.21 17.25 19.42
CA SER A 181 -10.39 17.89 20.71
C SER A 181 -9.21 18.81 21.02
N THR A 182 -9.18 19.40 22.23
CA THR A 182 -8.03 20.19 22.65
C THR A 182 -6.83 19.35 23.10
N GLU A 183 -7.05 18.04 23.31
CA GLU A 183 -6.10 17.10 23.92
C GLU A 183 -5.47 16.14 22.92
N ASP A 184 -5.69 16.36 21.63
CA ASP A 184 -5.11 15.58 20.54
C ASP A 184 -4.64 16.47 19.37
N LEU A 185 -3.65 15.97 18.66
CA LEU A 185 -3.08 16.55 17.46
C LEU A 185 -2.49 15.43 16.60
N ALA A 186 -2.89 15.39 15.35
CA ALA A 186 -2.25 14.63 14.28
C ALA A 186 -1.69 15.61 13.25
N LEU A 187 -0.45 15.40 12.84
CA LEU A 187 0.21 16.14 11.78
C LEU A 187 0.77 15.13 10.78
N LEU A 188 0.25 15.17 9.54
CA LEU A 188 0.68 14.29 8.47
C LEU A 188 1.75 14.98 7.62
N GLY A 189 2.89 14.33 7.43
CA GLY A 189 3.94 14.68 6.48
C GLY A 189 4.17 13.55 5.49
N PHE A 190 5.03 13.80 4.51
CA PHE A 190 5.27 12.90 3.37
C PHE A 190 5.79 11.52 3.79
N ASP A 191 6.71 11.47 4.74
CA ASP A 191 7.31 10.25 5.28
C ASP A 191 7.25 10.20 6.82
N ARG A 192 6.55 11.16 7.44
CA ARG A 192 6.55 11.39 8.88
C ARG A 192 5.16 11.75 9.39
N VAL A 193 4.77 11.17 10.51
CA VAL A 193 3.51 11.46 11.20
C VAL A 193 3.82 11.86 12.62
N PHE A 194 3.24 12.95 13.10
CA PHE A 194 3.36 13.37 14.49
C PHE A 194 1.99 13.32 15.17
N ILE A 195 1.93 12.60 16.30
CA ILE A 195 0.72 12.36 17.09
C ILE A 195 0.98 12.81 18.53
N LEU A 196 0.19 13.76 19.00
CA LEU A 196 0.03 14.00 20.43
C LEU A 196 -1.38 13.55 20.79
N ASP A 197 -1.51 12.64 21.75
CA ASP A 197 -2.82 12.21 22.23
C ASP A 197 -2.73 11.84 23.72
N SER A 198 -3.62 12.39 24.53
CA SER A 198 -3.63 12.16 25.97
C SER A 198 -3.98 10.71 26.39
N GLU A 199 -4.60 9.91 25.52
CA GLU A 199 -4.98 8.52 25.80
C GLU A 199 -3.98 7.49 25.28
N GLY A 200 -2.98 7.92 24.52
CA GLY A 200 -1.98 7.04 23.91
C GLY A 200 -2.52 6.22 22.75
N ILE A 201 -3.49 6.77 22.02
CA ILE A 201 -4.13 6.11 20.89
C ILE A 201 -3.25 6.21 19.64
N TRP A 202 -3.08 5.07 18.94
CA TRP A 202 -2.26 4.95 17.72
C TRP A 202 -3.09 4.87 16.43
N ASP A 203 -4.40 5.08 16.48
CA ASP A 203 -5.31 4.90 15.34
C ASP A 203 -4.92 5.72 14.09
N VAL A 204 -4.38 6.93 14.27
CA VAL A 204 -3.89 7.75 13.15
C VAL A 204 -2.70 7.08 12.46
N ALA A 205 -1.79 6.48 13.23
CA ALA A 205 -0.69 5.70 12.69
C ALA A 205 -1.20 4.45 11.95
N ASP A 206 -2.17 3.74 12.52
CA ASP A 206 -2.78 2.56 11.90
C ASP A 206 -3.49 2.92 10.57
N LEU A 207 -4.13 4.10 10.49
CA LEU A 207 -4.74 4.60 9.25
C LEU A 207 -3.69 4.97 8.20
N VAL A 208 -2.63 5.68 8.58
CA VAL A 208 -1.54 6.03 7.67
C VAL A 208 -0.84 4.77 7.16
N GLU A 209 -0.58 3.81 8.04
CA GLU A 209 -0.04 2.51 7.68
C GLU A 209 -0.92 1.79 6.65
N PHE A 210 -2.24 1.79 6.86
CA PHE A 210 -3.17 1.21 5.92
C PHE A 210 -3.12 1.90 4.55
N VAL A 211 -3.02 3.24 4.50
CA VAL A 211 -2.89 3.97 3.24
C VAL A 211 -1.57 3.64 2.53
N HIS A 212 -0.44 3.55 3.24
CA HIS A 212 0.81 3.09 2.63
C HIS A 212 0.69 1.64 2.10
N ALA A 213 -0.01 0.77 2.83
CA ALA A 213 -0.25 -0.59 2.36
C ALA A 213 -1.07 -0.59 1.05
N GLN A 214 -2.11 0.25 0.95
CA GLN A 214 -2.86 0.43 -0.29
C GLN A 214 -1.99 1.00 -1.42
N LEU A 215 -1.16 2.01 -1.13
CA LEU A 215 -0.29 2.61 -2.14
C LEU A 215 0.69 1.58 -2.73
N LEU A 216 1.21 0.70 -1.88
CA LEU A 216 2.13 -0.35 -2.28
C LEU A 216 1.47 -1.35 -3.24
N GLU A 217 0.27 -1.80 -2.93
CA GLU A 217 -0.55 -2.69 -3.78
C GLU A 217 -0.88 -2.03 -5.12
N LEU A 218 -1.34 -0.76 -5.11
CA LEU A 218 -1.60 -0.02 -6.35
C LEU A 218 -0.34 0.13 -7.21
N SER A 219 0.81 0.34 -6.57
CA SER A 219 2.10 0.51 -7.26
C SER A 219 2.54 -0.79 -7.92
N TYR A 220 2.29 -1.93 -7.26
CA TYR A 220 2.52 -3.24 -7.84
C TYR A 220 1.69 -3.45 -9.12
N TYR A 221 0.36 -3.26 -9.05
CA TYR A 221 -0.50 -3.46 -10.22
C TYR A 221 -0.29 -2.45 -11.33
N ASP A 222 0.11 -1.22 -11.02
CA ASP A 222 0.54 -0.25 -12.03
C ASP A 222 1.75 -0.78 -12.81
N GLY A 223 2.71 -1.40 -12.12
CA GLY A 223 3.85 -2.09 -12.71
C GLY A 223 3.44 -3.29 -13.58
N VAL A 224 2.55 -4.16 -13.08
CA VAL A 224 2.02 -5.32 -13.81
C VAL A 224 1.34 -4.88 -15.11
N LEU A 225 0.44 -3.90 -15.04
CA LEU A 225 -0.24 -3.37 -16.23
C LEU A 225 0.73 -2.77 -17.24
N THR A 226 1.74 -2.05 -16.77
CA THR A 226 2.76 -1.47 -17.64
C THR A 226 3.47 -2.56 -18.44
N GLN A 227 3.91 -3.64 -17.78
CA GLN A 227 4.56 -4.76 -18.45
C GLN A 227 3.64 -5.50 -19.43
N GLU A 228 2.37 -5.70 -19.07
CA GLU A 228 1.38 -6.33 -19.96
C GLU A 228 1.14 -5.50 -21.22
N LEU A 229 0.99 -4.18 -21.09
CA LEU A 229 0.78 -3.27 -22.21
C LEU A 229 2.02 -3.17 -23.12
N GLU A 230 3.23 -3.20 -22.57
CA GLU A 230 4.48 -3.23 -23.35
C GLU A 230 4.64 -4.51 -24.18
N ALA A 231 4.06 -5.64 -23.72
CA ALA A 231 4.11 -6.91 -24.44
C ALA A 231 3.18 -6.95 -25.67
N VAL A 232 2.09 -6.16 -25.67
CA VAL A 232 1.04 -6.18 -26.70
C VAL A 232 1.58 -5.94 -28.12
N PRO A 233 2.38 -4.89 -28.40
CA PRO A 233 2.87 -4.62 -29.76
C PRO A 233 3.69 -5.78 -30.35
N GLN A 234 4.41 -6.54 -29.53
CA GLN A 234 5.23 -7.67 -30.01
C GLN A 234 4.38 -8.83 -30.50
N VAL A 235 3.23 -9.06 -29.86
CA VAL A 235 2.32 -10.15 -30.25
C VAL A 235 1.54 -9.80 -31.52
N LEU A 236 1.18 -8.53 -31.70
CA LEU A 236 0.45 -8.05 -32.88
C LEU A 236 1.27 -8.06 -34.18
N LYS A 237 2.60 -8.26 -34.12
CA LYS A 237 3.47 -8.36 -35.31
C LYS A 237 3.22 -9.63 -36.15
N HIS A 238 2.66 -10.69 -35.57
CA HIS A 238 2.40 -11.94 -36.28
C HIS A 238 0.99 -11.97 -36.88
N ARG A 239 0.86 -11.67 -38.18
CA ARG A 239 -0.41 -11.61 -38.91
C ARG A 239 -0.82 -12.95 -39.55
N GLY A 240 -2.13 -13.13 -39.74
CA GLY A 240 -2.73 -14.24 -40.49
C GLY A 240 -3.08 -15.48 -39.66
N LEU A 241 -3.60 -16.52 -40.32
CA LEU A 241 -4.09 -17.78 -39.69
C LEU A 241 -3.03 -18.48 -38.80
N TRP A 242 -1.74 -18.33 -39.14
CA TRP A 242 -0.61 -18.87 -38.37
C TRP A 242 -0.38 -18.15 -37.02
N GLY A 243 -0.94 -16.95 -36.85
CA GLY A 243 -0.91 -16.16 -35.62
C GLY A 243 -2.09 -16.41 -34.68
N TYR A 244 -3.14 -17.13 -35.12
CA TYR A 244 -4.39 -17.33 -34.36
C TYR A 244 -4.15 -17.86 -32.94
N GLY A 245 -3.29 -18.88 -32.79
CA GLY A 245 -2.98 -19.45 -31.47
C GLY A 245 -2.20 -18.50 -30.54
N LYS A 246 -1.45 -17.53 -31.08
CA LYS A 246 -0.78 -16.49 -30.28
C LYS A 246 -1.79 -15.42 -29.84
N LEU A 247 -2.63 -14.95 -30.76
CA LEU A 247 -3.71 -14.00 -30.48
C LEU A 247 -4.71 -14.54 -29.45
N GLN A 248 -5.11 -15.81 -29.58
CA GLN A 248 -6.00 -16.46 -28.62
C GLN A 248 -5.40 -16.58 -27.21
N ARG A 249 -4.08 -16.82 -27.11
CA ARG A 249 -3.36 -16.83 -25.82
C ARG A 249 -3.28 -15.43 -25.23
N LEU A 250 -2.94 -14.43 -26.04
CA LEU A 250 -2.94 -13.03 -25.60
C LEU A 250 -4.32 -12.62 -25.09
N ARG A 251 -5.38 -12.91 -25.84
CA ARG A 251 -6.77 -12.63 -25.44
C ARG A 251 -7.11 -13.19 -24.05
N ARG A 252 -6.76 -14.45 -23.81
CA ARG A 252 -6.99 -15.11 -22.50
C ARG A 252 -6.17 -14.47 -21.38
N ARG A 253 -4.91 -14.11 -21.66
CA ARG A 253 -4.03 -13.42 -20.72
C ARG A 253 -4.58 -12.05 -20.32
N LEU A 254 -5.00 -11.25 -21.31
CA LEU A 254 -5.59 -9.92 -21.08
C LEU A 254 -6.87 -10.02 -20.23
N MET A 255 -7.74 -10.99 -20.51
CA MET A 255 -8.95 -11.23 -19.69
C MET A 255 -8.64 -11.63 -18.26
N ALA A 256 -7.68 -12.53 -18.06
CA ALA A 256 -7.29 -12.98 -16.73
C ALA A 256 -6.75 -11.80 -15.91
N ARG A 257 -5.84 -11.01 -16.50
CA ARG A 257 -5.25 -9.84 -15.84
C ARG A 257 -6.27 -8.75 -15.53
N HIS A 258 -7.19 -8.49 -16.46
CA HIS A 258 -8.28 -7.54 -16.21
C HIS A 258 -9.15 -7.95 -15.01
N ALA A 259 -9.55 -9.22 -14.95
CA ALA A 259 -10.37 -9.74 -13.86
C ALA A 259 -9.65 -9.70 -12.50
N GLU A 260 -8.36 -10.07 -12.49
CA GLU A 260 -7.50 -10.04 -11.30
C GLU A 260 -7.38 -8.63 -10.71
N ILE A 261 -7.08 -7.62 -11.55
CA ILE A 261 -6.94 -6.24 -11.10
C ILE A 261 -8.28 -5.65 -10.66
N ALA A 262 -9.38 -6.00 -11.35
CA ALA A 262 -10.72 -5.59 -10.95
C ALA A 262 -11.10 -6.15 -9.56
N ASP A 263 -10.73 -7.39 -9.27
CA ASP A 263 -10.93 -8.03 -7.97
C ASP A 263 -10.11 -7.34 -6.87
N VAL A 264 -8.85 -7.03 -7.13
CA VAL A 264 -7.99 -6.26 -6.20
C VAL A 264 -8.61 -4.90 -5.89
N ARG A 265 -9.00 -4.14 -6.91
CA ARG A 265 -9.63 -2.82 -6.73
C ARG A 265 -10.88 -2.92 -5.86
N ALA A 266 -11.71 -3.94 -6.07
CA ALA A 266 -12.88 -4.18 -5.25
C ALA A 266 -12.53 -4.50 -3.78
N ARG A 267 -11.47 -5.30 -3.54
CA ARG A 267 -10.95 -5.56 -2.19
C ARG A 267 -10.47 -4.28 -1.52
N MET A 268 -9.70 -3.46 -2.22
CA MET A 268 -9.15 -2.21 -1.67
C MET A 268 -10.25 -1.19 -1.32
N GLU A 269 -11.23 -1.01 -2.20
CA GLU A 269 -12.38 -0.12 -1.97
C GLU A 269 -13.25 -0.60 -0.79
N GLY A 270 -13.37 -1.91 -0.61
CA GLY A 270 -14.13 -2.52 0.50
C GLY A 270 -13.35 -2.62 1.82
N ALA A 271 -12.01 -2.64 1.78
CA ALA A 271 -11.20 -2.99 2.95
C ALA A 271 -11.40 -2.08 4.17
N LEU A 272 -11.75 -0.81 3.95
CA LEU A 272 -11.97 0.17 5.01
C LEU A 272 -13.34 0.84 4.91
N ARG A 273 -14.21 0.60 5.89
CA ARG A 273 -15.44 1.37 6.06
C ARG A 273 -15.30 2.39 7.18
N ILE A 274 -15.28 3.66 6.79
CA ILE A 274 -15.38 4.79 7.72
C ILE A 274 -16.85 5.17 7.81
N THR A 275 -17.50 4.82 8.92
CA THR A 275 -18.96 4.84 9.00
C THR A 275 -19.51 6.00 9.81
N GLU A 276 -18.79 6.50 10.82
CA GLU A 276 -19.40 7.38 11.83
C GLU A 276 -18.53 8.55 12.33
N ASP A 277 -17.28 8.71 11.86
CA ASP A 277 -16.40 9.80 12.33
C ASP A 277 -15.78 10.64 11.21
N LEU A 278 -16.13 11.92 11.22
CA LEU A 278 -15.63 12.93 10.31
C LEU A 278 -14.11 13.18 10.47
N PHE A 279 -13.54 12.97 11.66
CA PHE A 279 -12.13 13.18 11.93
C PHE A 279 -11.26 12.16 11.20
N TYR A 280 -11.48 10.86 11.45
CA TYR A 280 -10.75 9.80 10.76
C TYR A 280 -10.99 9.80 9.25
N ALA A 281 -12.20 10.14 8.79
CA ALA A 281 -12.49 10.31 7.37
C ALA A 281 -11.70 11.47 6.72
N LYS A 282 -11.40 12.54 7.46
CA LYS A 282 -10.56 13.64 6.97
C LYS A 282 -9.10 13.22 6.91
N ILE A 283 -8.58 12.57 7.95
CA ILE A 283 -7.20 12.08 7.99
C ILE A 283 -6.95 11.08 6.87
N TYR A 284 -7.84 10.10 6.68
CA TYR A 284 -7.71 9.10 5.61
C TYR A 284 -7.68 9.75 4.22
N ARG A 285 -8.59 10.68 3.93
CA ARG A 285 -8.58 11.41 2.65
C ARG A 285 -7.33 12.26 2.47
N ALA A 286 -6.90 12.93 3.53
CA ALA A 286 -5.68 13.73 3.50
C ALA A 286 -4.43 12.87 3.26
N ALA A 287 -4.37 11.68 3.86
CA ALA A 287 -3.30 10.72 3.62
C ALA A 287 -3.31 10.22 2.16
N LEU A 288 -4.47 9.83 1.62
CA LEU A 288 -4.60 9.43 0.21
C LEU A 288 -4.13 10.54 -0.75
N GLU A 289 -4.49 11.79 -0.48
CA GLU A 289 -4.05 12.96 -1.26
C GLU A 289 -2.54 13.22 -1.09
N LEU A 290 -2.04 13.25 0.15
CA LEU A 290 -0.66 13.57 0.46
C LEU A 290 0.33 12.56 -0.13
N TYR A 291 -0.03 11.27 -0.12
CA TYR A 291 0.83 10.19 -0.62
C TYR A 291 0.62 9.89 -2.11
N GLY A 292 -0.24 10.64 -2.80
CA GLY A 292 -0.43 10.51 -4.24
C GLY A 292 -1.21 9.27 -4.68
N ALA A 293 -2.04 8.71 -3.79
CA ALA A 293 -2.84 7.52 -4.10
C ALA A 293 -3.83 7.79 -5.24
N HIS A 294 -4.42 8.98 -5.29
CA HIS A 294 -5.40 9.35 -6.33
C HIS A 294 -4.79 9.47 -7.73
N GLU A 295 -3.57 10.00 -7.85
CA GLU A 295 -2.82 10.06 -9.10
C GLU A 295 -2.51 8.65 -9.61
N LEU A 296 -2.10 7.77 -8.71
CA LEU A 296 -1.79 6.38 -9.02
C LEU A 296 -3.04 5.60 -9.43
N GLU A 297 -4.15 5.74 -8.70
CA GLU A 297 -5.46 5.19 -9.06
C GLU A 297 -5.87 5.63 -10.47
N ARG A 298 -5.70 6.92 -10.80
CA ARG A 298 -6.02 7.44 -12.14
C ARG A 298 -5.13 6.82 -13.23
N SER A 299 -3.83 6.70 -13.00
CA SER A 299 -2.90 6.01 -13.91
C SER A 299 -3.34 4.57 -14.16
N LEU A 300 -3.70 3.86 -13.09
CA LEU A 300 -4.18 2.48 -13.17
C LEU A 300 -5.47 2.37 -13.99
N GLU A 301 -6.44 3.24 -13.75
CA GLU A 301 -7.70 3.28 -14.51
C GLU A 301 -7.47 3.55 -16.00
N GLU A 302 -6.57 4.47 -16.35
CA GLU A 302 -6.22 4.74 -17.74
C GLU A 302 -5.59 3.51 -18.40
N LYS A 303 -4.66 2.83 -17.73
CA LYS A 303 -4.02 1.61 -18.22
C LYS A 303 -5.02 0.45 -18.37
N LEU A 304 -5.96 0.30 -17.44
CA LEU A 304 -7.03 -0.69 -17.55
C LEU A 304 -7.93 -0.45 -18.76
N ARG A 305 -8.31 0.81 -19.03
CA ARG A 305 -9.08 1.14 -20.24
C ARG A 305 -8.33 0.79 -21.52
N VAL A 306 -7.01 1.03 -21.57
CA VAL A 306 -6.19 0.64 -22.72
C VAL A 306 -6.12 -0.89 -22.86
N LEU A 307 -6.02 -1.61 -21.74
CA LEU A 307 -6.01 -3.07 -21.71
C LEU A 307 -7.33 -3.64 -22.24
N GLU A 308 -8.48 -3.11 -21.80
CA GLU A 308 -9.82 -3.46 -22.27
C GLU A 308 -9.96 -3.22 -23.78
N ALA A 309 -9.62 -2.03 -24.26
CA ALA A 309 -9.67 -1.70 -25.69
C ALA A 309 -8.76 -2.62 -26.52
N THR A 310 -7.60 -2.98 -25.99
CA THR A 310 -6.69 -3.93 -26.64
C THR A 310 -7.30 -5.33 -26.69
N TYR A 311 -7.93 -5.77 -25.60
CA TYR A 311 -8.62 -7.05 -25.55
C TYR A 311 -9.77 -7.12 -26.58
N GLU A 312 -10.58 -6.06 -26.69
CA GLU A 312 -11.66 -5.99 -27.66
C GLU A 312 -11.12 -6.11 -29.09
N MET A 313 -10.11 -5.32 -29.44
CA MET A 313 -9.45 -5.37 -30.75
C MET A 313 -8.88 -6.77 -31.06
N VAL A 314 -8.18 -7.39 -30.09
CA VAL A 314 -7.64 -8.76 -30.26
C VAL A 314 -8.77 -9.77 -30.43
N THR A 315 -9.89 -9.59 -29.74
CA THR A 315 -11.06 -10.47 -29.83
C THR A 315 -11.70 -10.38 -31.21
N GLU A 316 -11.87 -9.17 -31.75
CA GLU A 316 -12.36 -8.94 -33.11
C GLU A 316 -11.47 -9.63 -34.15
N GLU A 317 -10.14 -9.47 -34.06
CA GLU A 317 -9.19 -10.10 -34.97
C GLU A 317 -9.27 -11.64 -34.90
N VAL A 318 -9.40 -12.22 -33.70
CA VAL A 318 -9.59 -13.67 -33.52
C VAL A 318 -10.89 -14.15 -34.16
N VAL A 319 -11.99 -13.40 -34.01
CA VAL A 319 -13.28 -13.74 -34.63
C VAL A 319 -13.19 -13.66 -36.15
N HIS A 320 -12.53 -12.62 -36.68
CA HIS A 320 -12.31 -12.45 -38.11
C HIS A 320 -11.48 -13.60 -38.69
N LEU A 321 -10.34 -13.95 -38.07
CA LEU A 321 -9.51 -15.09 -38.49
C LEU A 321 -10.26 -16.42 -38.43
N ARG A 322 -11.12 -16.63 -37.42
CA ARG A 322 -11.99 -17.80 -37.35
C ARG A 322 -12.96 -17.85 -38.53
N SER A 323 -13.57 -16.73 -38.89
CA SER A 323 -14.47 -16.64 -40.05
C SER A 323 -13.74 -16.93 -41.36
N GLN A 324 -12.55 -16.34 -41.56
CA GLN A 324 -11.71 -16.60 -42.72
C GLN A 324 -11.28 -18.08 -42.80
N ALA A 325 -10.96 -18.72 -41.68
CA ALA A 325 -10.61 -20.14 -41.66
C ALA A 325 -11.78 -21.03 -42.11
N VAL A 326 -13.02 -20.68 -41.68
CA VAL A 326 -14.23 -21.37 -42.12
C VAL A 326 -14.45 -21.16 -43.62
N GLU A 327 -14.29 -19.93 -44.12
CA GLU A 327 -14.41 -19.62 -45.55
C GLU A 327 -13.40 -20.39 -46.40
N VAL A 328 -12.12 -20.38 -46.01
CA VAL A 328 -11.06 -21.16 -46.68
C VAL A 328 -11.37 -22.67 -46.62
N GLY A 329 -11.89 -23.17 -45.49
CA GLY A 329 -12.30 -24.56 -45.36
C GLY A 329 -13.43 -24.95 -46.32
N ILE A 330 -14.44 -24.08 -46.47
CA ILE A 330 -15.53 -24.28 -47.44
C ILE A 330 -14.99 -24.26 -48.87
N LEU A 331 -14.15 -23.29 -49.23
CA LEU A 331 -13.53 -23.21 -50.55
C LEU A 331 -12.66 -24.43 -50.87
N ALA A 332 -11.91 -24.94 -49.88
CA ALA A 332 -11.10 -26.14 -50.02
C ALA A 332 -11.94 -27.41 -50.22
N LEU A 333 -13.06 -27.54 -49.49
CA LEU A 333 -14.01 -28.64 -49.68
C LEU A 333 -14.63 -28.62 -51.09
N ILE A 334 -15.07 -27.44 -51.54
CA ILE A 334 -15.61 -27.27 -52.91
C ILE A 334 -14.55 -27.63 -53.95
N ALA A 335 -13.32 -27.14 -53.81
CA ALA A 335 -12.22 -27.46 -54.72
C ALA A 335 -11.93 -28.97 -54.75
N PHE A 336 -11.93 -29.62 -53.58
CA PHE A 336 -11.76 -31.07 -53.46
C PHE A 336 -12.87 -31.85 -54.17
N GLU A 337 -14.14 -31.46 -53.99
CA GLU A 337 -15.27 -32.08 -54.68
C GLU A 337 -15.17 -31.94 -56.20
N VAL A 338 -14.79 -30.75 -56.68
CA VAL A 338 -14.61 -30.50 -58.12
C VAL A 338 -13.50 -31.37 -58.70
N VAL A 339 -12.35 -31.49 -58.02
CA VAL A 339 -11.26 -32.36 -58.47
C VAL A 339 -11.70 -33.82 -58.52
N ARG A 340 -12.43 -34.30 -57.50
CA ARG A 340 -12.99 -35.66 -57.44
C ARG A 340 -14.10 -35.91 -58.48
N ALA A 341 -14.75 -34.87 -58.98
CA ALA A 341 -15.76 -34.99 -60.02
C ALA A 341 -15.15 -35.04 -61.44
N LEU A 342 -13.93 -34.50 -61.61
CA LEU A 342 -13.24 -34.40 -62.90
C LEU A 342 -12.24 -35.55 -63.17
N TYR A 343 -11.77 -36.23 -62.12
CA TYR A 343 -10.97 -37.46 -62.16
C TYR A 343 -11.79 -38.63 -61.63
#